data_AF-A0A956N3S7-F1
#
_entry.id   AF-A0A956N3S7-F1
#
_cell.length_a   1.000
_cell.length_b   1.000
_cell.length_c   1.000
_cell.angle_alpha   90.00
_cell.angle_beta   90.00
_cell.angle_gamma   90.00
#
_symmetry.space_group_name_H-M   'P 1'
#
loop_
_entity.id
_entity.type
_entity.pdbx_description
1 polymer ?
#
loop_
_entity_poly.entity_id
_entity_poly.type
_entity_poly.pdbx_seq_one_letter_code
_entity_poly.pdbx_strand_id
1 'polypeptide(L)' 'RVENLEKGDPISLRGQYEWNDRGGVVHWTHHDPQGRHPGGWIEHAGKRVE' A
#
# COMPACT_ATOMS: atom_id res chain seq x y z
N ARG A 1 2.02 4.40 9.06
CA ARG A 1 2.75 5.50 8.38
C ARG A 1 4.11 4.96 7.97
N VAL A 2 4.55 5.23 6.74
CA VAL A 2 5.92 4.94 6.31
C VAL A 2 6.77 6.16 6.67
N GLU A 3 7.82 5.95 7.46
CA GLU A 3 8.71 7.02 7.93
C GLU A 3 9.82 7.26 6.90
N ASN A 4 10.27 8.52 6.74
CA ASN A 4 11.38 8.91 5.85
C ASN A 4 11.23 8.48 4.38
N LEU A 5 9.99 8.44 3.87
CA LEU A 5 9.74 8.17 2.46
C LEU A 5 10.02 9.41 1.61
N GLU A 6 10.97 9.32 0.68
CA GLU A 6 11.33 10.40 -0.23
C GLU A 6 10.92 10.10 -1.68
N LYS A 7 10.85 11.15 -2.51
CA LYS A 7 10.51 11.00 -3.92
C LYS A 7 11.63 10.26 -4.65
N GLY A 8 11.27 9.16 -5.30
CA GLY A 8 12.22 8.32 -6.04
C GLY A 8 12.60 7.04 -5.30
N ASP A 9 12.20 6.90 -4.04
CA ASP A 9 12.45 5.68 -3.28
C ASP A 9 11.68 4.49 -3.87
N PRO A 10 12.35 3.33 -3.98
CA PRO A 10 11.64 2.09 -4.30
C PRO A 10 10.81 1.67 -3.10
N ILE A 11 9.54 1.35 -3.36
CA ILE A 11 8.64 0.72 -2.40
C ILE A 11 8.08 -0.56 -2.99
N SER A 12 7.82 -1.52 -2.11
CA SER A 12 7.01 -2.69 -2.42
C SER A 12 5.67 -2.52 -1.71
N LEU A 13 4.59 -2.91 -2.35
CA LEU A 13 3.28 -2.88 -1.70
C LEU A 13 2.44 -4.09 -2.09
N ARG A 14 1.56 -4.48 -1.19
CA ARG A 14 0.46 -5.42 -1.44
C ARG A 14 -0.84 -4.68 -1.19
N GLY A 15 -1.75 -4.73 -2.15
CA GLY A 15 -3.07 -4.12 -2.06
C GLY A 15 -3.91 -4.55 -3.25
N GLN A 16 -5.07 -3.92 -3.38
CA GLN A 16 -5.94 -4.11 -4.53
C GLN A 16 -5.73 -2.97 -5.53
N TYR A 17 -5.55 -3.32 -6.79
CA TYR A 17 -5.43 -2.35 -7.88
C TYR A 17 -6.80 -2.14 -8.53
N GLU A 18 -7.23 -0.88 -8.57
CA GLU A 18 -8.42 -0.45 -9.29
C GLU A 18 -8.01 0.52 -10.40
N TRP A 19 -8.69 0.48 -11.54
CA TRP A 19 -8.35 1.31 -12.70
C TRP A 19 -9.60 1.91 -13.33
N ASN A 20 -9.47 3.15 -13.80
CA ASN A 20 -10.44 3.82 -14.68
C ASN A 20 -9.72 4.73 -15.67
N ASP A 21 -10.47 5.47 -16.50
CA ASP A 21 -9.94 6.36 -17.54
C ASP A 21 -9.05 7.50 -17.01
N ARG A 22 -9.04 7.74 -15.70
CA ARG A 22 -8.16 8.73 -15.04
C ARG A 22 -6.87 8.11 -14.50
N GLY A 23 -6.71 6.79 -14.60
CA GLY A 23 -5.54 6.04 -14.15
C GLY A 23 -5.86 4.96 -13.11
N GLY A 24 -4.79 4.39 -12.57
CA GLY A 24 -4.85 3.34 -11.57
C GLY A 24 -4.66 3.86 -10.15
N VAL A 25 -5.37 3.26 -9.20
CA VAL A 25 -5.21 3.48 -7.76
C VAL A 25 -4.95 2.13 -7.11
N VAL A 26 -4.02 2.09 -6.16
CA VAL A 26 -3.89 0.96 -5.25
C VAL A 26 -4.44 1.33 -3.89
N HIS A 27 -5.40 0.55 -3.40
CA HIS A 27 -5.99 0.69 -2.07
C HIS A 27 -5.89 -0.65 -1.30
N TRP A 28 -6.43 -0.72 -0.08
CA TRP A 28 -6.26 -1.87 0.81
C TRP A 28 -4.79 -2.24 1.06
N THR A 29 -3.91 -1.25 1.20
CA THR A 29 -2.50 -1.45 1.57
C THR A 29 -2.28 -1.53 3.08
N HIS A 30 -3.35 -1.72 3.85
CA HIS A 30 -3.35 -1.78 5.31
C HIS A 30 -4.37 -2.81 5.81
N HIS A 31 -4.27 -3.18 7.09
CA HIS A 31 -5.19 -4.08 7.77
C HIS A 31 -6.59 -3.44 7.93
N ASP A 32 -7.62 -4.14 7.46
CA ASP A 32 -9.02 -3.82 7.77
C ASP A 32 -9.34 -4.32 9.19
N PRO A 33 -9.59 -3.44 10.18
CA PRO A 33 -9.86 -3.84 11.56
C PRO A 33 -11.11 -4.72 11.70
N GLN A 34 -12.01 -4.68 10.71
CA GLN A 34 -13.24 -5.47 10.68
C GLN A 34 -13.08 -6.79 9.91
N GLY A 35 -11.92 -7.03 9.29
CA GLY A 35 -11.60 -8.28 8.59
C GLY A 35 -12.50 -8.60 7.40
N ARG A 36 -13.15 -7.59 6.81
CA ARG A 36 -14.08 -7.77 5.68
C ARG A 36 -13.34 -7.90 4.37
N HIS A 37 -12.13 -7.36 4.29
CA HIS A 37 -11.25 -7.46 3.12
C HIS A 37 -9.84 -7.92 3.50
N PRO A 38 -9.17 -8.72 2.64
CA PRO A 38 -7.76 -9.03 2.80
C PRO A 38 -6.93 -7.74 2.84
N GLY A 39 -6.27 -7.50 3.98
CA GLY A 39 -5.40 -6.35 4.15
C GLY A 39 -4.11 -6.45 3.34
N GLY A 40 -3.47 -5.30 3.19
CA GLY A 40 -2.22 -5.16 2.48
C GLY A 40 -1.08 -4.74 3.38
N TRP A 41 0.02 -4.34 2.75
CA TRP A 41 1.14 -3.72 3.42
C TRP A 41 1.90 -2.83 2.46
N ILE A 42 2.69 -1.92 3.03
CA ILE A 42 3.72 -1.15 2.31
C ILE A 42 5.06 -1.48 2.95
N GLU A 43 6.07 -1.72 2.13
CA GLU A 43 7.44 -1.98 2.56
C GLU A 43 8.37 -0.95 1.92
N HIS A 44 9.17 -0.31 2.77
CA HIS A 44 10.17 0.68 2.38
C HIS A 44 11.43 0.45 3.20
N ALA A 45 12.59 0.43 2.53
CA ALA A 45 13.89 0.17 3.15
C ALA A 45 13.93 -1.07 4.07
N GLY A 46 13.21 -2.14 3.71
CA GLY A 46 13.12 -3.38 4.49
C GLY A 46 12.19 -3.31 5.71
N LYS A 47 11.49 -2.19 5.92
CA LYS A 47 10.48 -2.04 6.96
C LYS A 47 9.08 -2.14 6.36
N ARG A 48 8.33 -3.15 6.80
CA ARG A 48 6.93 -3.36 6.42
C ARG A 48 5.97 -2.69 7.40
N VAL A 49 4.94 -2.05 6.88
CA VAL A 49 3.81 -1.50 7.63
C VAL A 49 2.50 -2.04 7.07
N GLU A 50 1.58 -2.39 7.97
CA GLU A 50 0.21 -2.81 7.71
C GLU A 50 -0.78 -1.77 8.25
#